data_AF-A0A956HNJ8-F1
#
_entry.id   AF-A0A956HNJ8-F1
#
_cell.length_a   1.000
_cell.length_b   1.000
_cell.length_c   1.000
_cell.angle_alpha   90.00
_cell.angle_beta   90.00
_cell.angle_gamma   90.00
#
_symmetry.space_group_name_H-M   'P 1'
#
loop_
_entity.id
_entity.type
_entity.pdbx_description
1 polymer ?
#
loop_
_entity_poly.entity_id
_entity_poly.type
_entity_poly.pdbx_seq_one_letter_code
_entity_poly.pdbx_strand_id
1 'polypeptide(L)' 'MLWQPGAVSRDDRARLHGHRGATVWLTGLPGSGKTTLARALERALVSEGVSAYVLDGDNLR' A
#
# COMPACT_ATOMS: atom_id res chain seq x y z
N MET A 1 -13.08 21.73 -0.82
CA MET A 1 -13.85 20.53 -1.19
C MET A 1 -13.85 19.60 0.01
N LEU A 2 -15.02 19.27 0.56
CA LEU A 2 -15.13 18.31 1.67
C LEU A 2 -15.13 16.90 1.10
N TRP A 3 -14.35 16.01 1.70
CA TRP A 3 -14.41 14.59 1.37
C TRP A 3 -15.81 14.06 1.64
N GLN A 4 -16.43 13.42 0.63
CA GLN A 4 -17.68 12.71 0.84
C GLN A 4 -17.38 11.27 1.31
N PRO A 5 -17.81 10.87 2.51
CA PRO A 5 -17.63 9.50 2.97
C PRO A 5 -18.36 8.52 2.05
N GLY A 6 -17.71 7.41 1.72
CA GLY A 6 -18.40 6.27 1.11
C GLY A 6 -19.24 5.50 2.13
N ALA A 7 -20.09 4.59 1.66
CA ALA A 7 -20.94 3.74 2.53
C ALA A 7 -20.16 2.77 3.43
N VAL A 8 -18.86 2.56 3.17
CA VAL A 8 -17.97 1.70 3.96
C VAL A 8 -16.90 2.56 4.61
N SER A 9 -16.85 2.56 5.94
CA SER A 9 -15.89 3.36 6.70
C SER A 9 -14.48 2.76 6.66
N ARG A 10 -13.49 3.52 7.16
CA ARG A 10 -12.13 3.02 7.34
C ARG A 10 -12.06 1.90 8.38
N ASP A 11 -12.88 1.98 9.43
CA ASP A 11 -12.92 0.95 10.48
C ASP A 11 -13.57 -0.35 10.00
N ASP A 12 -14.59 -0.26 9.15
CA ASP A 12 -15.19 -1.47 8.53
C ASP A 12 -14.17 -2.21 7.67
N ARG A 13 -13.38 -1.47 6.88
CA ARG A 13 -12.28 -2.06 6.10
C ARG A 13 -11.20 -2.64 7.01
N ALA A 14 -10.88 -1.97 8.11
CA ALA A 14 -9.87 -2.46 9.03
C ALA A 14 -10.30 -3.76 9.71
N ARG A 15 -11.58 -3.87 10.08
CA ARG A 15 -12.16 -5.12 10.60
C ARG A 15 -12.14 -6.24 9.55
N LEU A 16 -12.46 -5.93 8.30
CA LEU A 16 -12.44 -6.90 7.20
C LEU A 16 -11.03 -7.45 6.95
N HIS A 17 -10.01 -6.59 6.98
CA HIS A 17 -8.63 -6.99 6.67
C HIS A 17 -7.80 -7.41 7.88
N GLY A 18 -8.29 -7.20 9.11
CA GLY A 18 -7.55 -7.46 10.34
C GLY A 18 -6.43 -6.45 10.65
N HIS A 19 -6.33 -5.37 9.87
CA HIS A 19 -5.32 -4.31 10.04
C HIS A 19 -5.83 -2.96 9.52
N ARG A 20 -5.18 -1.85 9.89
CA ARG A 20 -5.45 -0.55 9.28
C ARG A 20 -4.63 -0.39 8.00
N GLY A 21 -5.25 0.15 6.95
CA GLY A 21 -4.53 0.52 5.74
C GLY A 21 -3.52 1.64 5.97
N ALA A 22 -2.38 1.57 5.29
CA ALA A 22 -1.31 2.57 5.31
C ALA A 22 -0.71 2.74 3.90
N THR A 23 -0.04 3.87 3.68
CA THR A 23 0.73 4.14 2.45
C THR A 23 2.19 4.32 2.82
N VAL A 24 3.06 3.51 2.21
CA VAL A 24 4.52 3.68 2.31
C VAL A 24 5.01 4.38 1.04
N TRP A 25 5.44 5.63 1.18
CA TRP A 25 5.87 6.45 0.05
C TRP A 25 7.41 6.45 -0.06
N LEU A 26 7.95 5.67 -0.99
CA LEU A 26 9.40 5.58 -1.21
C LEU A 26 9.84 6.64 -2.24
N THR A 27 10.77 7.50 -1.83
CA THR A 27 11.38 8.53 -2.70
C THR A 27 12.90 8.40 -2.73
N GLY A 28 13.54 8.93 -3.77
CA GLY A 28 14.98 8.79 -3.99
C GLY A 28 15.36 8.82 -5.46
N LEU A 29 16.65 8.97 -5.74
CA LEU A 29 17.21 9.06 -7.09
C LEU A 29 16.92 7.82 -7.95
N PRO A 30 16.90 7.92 -9.29
CA PRO A 30 16.91 6.75 -10.17
C PRO A 30 18.04 5.79 -9.79
N GLY A 31 17.76 4.49 -9.74
CA GLY A 31 18.74 3.48 -9.32
C GLY A 31 18.96 3.34 -7.81
N SER A 32 18.34 4.16 -6.95
CA SER A 32 18.51 4.09 -5.48
C SER A 32 17.86 2.87 -4.80
N GLY A 33 17.35 1.89 -5.57
CA GLY A 33 16.78 0.65 -5.04
C GLY A 33 15.33 0.72 -4.54
N LYS A 34 14.57 1.79 -4.83
CA LYS A 34 13.17 1.95 -4.37
C LYS A 34 12.27 0.77 -4.77
N THR A 35 12.27 0.40 -6.04
CA THR A 35 11.45 -0.72 -6.54
C THR A 35 11.88 -2.05 -5.92
N THR A 36 13.19 -2.27 -5.73
CA THR A 36 13.73 -3.45 -5.03
C THR A 36 13.18 -3.54 -3.61
N LEU A 37 13.24 -2.43 -2.85
CA LEU A 37 12.72 -2.36 -1.48
C LEU A 37 11.20 -2.52 -1.44
N ALA A 38 10.46 -1.85 -2.33
CA ALA A 38 9.00 -1.95 -2.40
C ALA A 38 8.53 -3.39 -2.60
N ARG A 39 9.17 -4.13 -3.52
CA ARG A 39 8.84 -5.52 -3.81
C ARG A 39 9.25 -6.48 -2.68
N ALA A 40 10.35 -6.20 -2.00
CA ALA A 40 10.75 -6.96 -0.82
C ALA A 40 9.75 -6.76 0.33
N LEU A 41 9.32 -5.51 0.58
CA LEU A 41 8.32 -5.17 1.58
C LEU A 41 6.96 -5.81 1.27
N GLU A 42 6.50 -5.74 0.02
CA GLU A 42 5.26 -6.39 -0.43
C GLU A 42 5.28 -7.90 -0.15
N ARG A 43 6.38 -8.59 -0.52
CA ARG A 43 6.53 -10.02 -0.25
C ARG A 43 6.49 -10.35 1.25
N ALA A 44 7.18 -9.57 2.08
CA ALA A 44 7.20 -9.80 3.52
C ALA A 44 5.81 -9.62 4.13
N LEU A 45 5.11 -8.53 3.80
CA LEU A 45 3.74 -8.29 4.30
C LEU A 45 2.76 -9.39 3.87
N VAL A 46 2.79 -9.77 2.60
CA VAL A 46 1.91 -10.83 2.09
C VAL A 46 2.21 -12.18 2.76
N SER A 47 3.48 -12.49 3.04
CA SER A 47 3.83 -13.72 3.78
C SER A 47 3.32 -13.75 5.23
N GLU A 48 3.07 -12.58 5.81
CA GLU A 48 2.46 -12.42 7.14
C GLU A 48 0.93 -12.30 7.09
N GLY A 49 0.30 -12.50 5.92
CA GLY A 49 -1.15 -12.37 5.74
C GLY A 49 -1.64 -10.92 5.64
N VAL A 50 -0.74 -9.95 5.53
CA VAL A 50 -1.08 -8.53 5.35
C VAL A 50 -1.24 -8.23 3.86
N SER A 51 -2.47 -7.89 3.45
CA SER A 51 -2.73 -7.40 2.09
C SER A 51 -1.89 -6.15 1.79
N ALA A 52 -0.99 -6.26 0.82
CA ALA A 52 -0.10 -5.19 0.37
C ALA A 52 -0.04 -5.17 -1.16
N TYR A 53 0.23 -3.99 -1.74
CA TYR A 53 0.36 -3.82 -3.19
C TYR A 53 1.34 -2.69 -3.52
N VAL A 54 2.22 -2.92 -4.49
CA VAL A 54 3.14 -1.90 -5.02
C VAL A 54 2.53 -1.17 -6.20
N LEU A 55 2.38 0.15 -6.04
CA LEU A 55 2.09 1.08 -7.11
C LEU A 55 3.40 1.65 -7.64
N ASP A 56 3.77 1.28 -8.86
CA ASP A 56 4.94 1.81 -9.58
C ASP A 56 4.45 2.49 -10.87
N GLY A 57 5.19 3.47 -11.38
CA GLY A 57 4.87 4.18 -12.62
C GLY A 57 4.77 3.26 -13.84
N ASP A 58 5.46 2.12 -13.80
CA ASP A 58 5.34 1.07 -14.82
C ASP A 58 4.01 0.33 -14.78
N ASN A 59 3.36 0.23 -13.60
CA ASN A 59 2.11 -0.51 -13.38
C ASN A 59 0.83 0.34 -13.58
N LEU A 60 0.97 1.66 -13.74
CA LEU A 60 -0.14 2.61 -13.84
C LEU A 60 -0.31 3.19 -15.26
N ARG A 61 0.31 2.60 -16.27
CA ARG A 61 0.10 2.96 -17.69
C ARG A 61 -1.25 2.51 -18.23
#